data_AF-A0A954WW12-F1
#
_entry.id   AF-A0A954WW12-F1
#
_cell.length_a   1.000
_cell.length_b   1.000
_cell.length_c   1.000
_cell.angle_alpha   90.00
_cell.angle_beta   90.00
_cell.angle_gamma   90.00
#
_symmetry.space_group_name_H-M   'P 1'
#
loop_
_entity.id
_entity.type
_entity.pdbx_description
1 polymer ?
#
loop_
_entity_poly.entity_id
_entity_poly.type
_entity_poly.pdbx_seq_one_letter_code
_entity_poly.pdbx_strand_id
1 'polypeptide(L)'
;LYVANDFGRNCWYRNDGGRFTDVAAEANIEDIASGMSVTFSDFNHDGKFDIYVSNMFSTAGQRTTAQNHYKKAFASNDLSKLRRLARGNTLFRQGLNNIYVDVSLEANVNMGRWAWGSLFADVNNDSWDDLLVSNGFLSTSDTGDL
;
A
#
# COMPACT_ATOMS: atom_id res chain seq x y z
N LEU A 1 9.02 -13.86 3.31
CA LEU A 1 9.80 -12.83 2.59
C LEU A 1 8.85 -12.04 1.72
N TYR A 2 8.72 -10.74 1.93
CA TYR A 2 7.95 -9.86 1.04
C TYR A 2 8.94 -9.07 0.18
N VAL A 3 8.63 -8.94 -1.11
CA VAL A 3 9.40 -8.12 -2.05
C VAL A 3 8.47 -7.04 -2.57
N ALA A 4 8.70 -5.80 -2.12
CA ALA A 4 8.05 -4.62 -2.66
C ALA A 4 8.79 -4.23 -3.95
N ASN A 5 8.08 -4.23 -5.08
CA ASN A 5 8.63 -3.96 -6.40
C ASN A 5 8.18 -2.58 -6.86
N ASP A 6 9.13 -1.75 -7.29
CA ASP A 6 8.83 -0.46 -7.92
C ASP A 6 8.20 -0.64 -9.32
N PHE A 7 8.60 -1.72 -10.01
CA PHE A 7 8.10 -2.11 -11.32
C PHE A 7 7.60 -3.56 -11.32
N GLY A 8 6.28 -3.73 -11.36
CA GLY A 8 5.63 -5.05 -11.41
C GLY A 8 4.78 -5.31 -10.17
N ARG A 9 4.30 -6.55 -10.03
CA ARG A 9 3.54 -6.96 -8.85
C ARG A 9 4.47 -7.18 -7.66
N ASN A 10 4.05 -6.82 -6.46
CA ASN A 10 4.70 -7.25 -5.23
C ASN A 10 4.61 -8.78 -5.08
N CYS A 11 5.62 -9.37 -4.47
CA CYS A 11 5.69 -10.82 -4.27
C CYS A 11 5.74 -11.14 -2.77
N TRP A 12 5.11 -12.26 -2.38
CA TRP A 12 5.20 -12.78 -1.03
C TRP A 12 5.56 -14.23 -1.06
N TYR A 13 6.74 -14.54 -0.53
CA TYR A 13 7.26 -15.88 -0.49
C TYR A 13 7.15 -16.49 0.90
N ARG A 14 6.47 -17.63 0.98
CA ARG A 14 6.50 -18.53 2.14
C ARG A 14 7.76 -19.39 2.09
N ASN A 15 8.41 -19.57 3.23
CA ASN A 15 9.59 -20.43 3.35
C ASN A 15 9.16 -21.87 3.73
N ASP A 16 9.21 -22.78 2.76
CA ASP A 16 8.86 -24.19 2.88
C ASP A 16 10.12 -25.04 3.11
N GLY A 17 10.85 -24.79 4.22
CA GLY A 17 12.04 -25.55 4.60
C GLY A 17 13.30 -25.21 3.79
N GLY A 18 13.50 -23.94 3.45
CA GLY A 18 14.62 -23.43 2.64
C GLY A 18 14.26 -23.19 1.18
N ARG A 19 13.07 -23.61 0.73
CA ARG A 19 12.52 -23.31 -0.59
C ARG A 19 11.43 -22.25 -0.46
N PHE A 20 11.50 -21.22 -1.29
CA PHE A 20 10.53 -20.13 -1.30
C PHE A 20 9.45 -20.36 -2.35
N THR A 21 8.17 -20.29 -1.95
CA THR A 21 6.99 -20.40 -2.82
C THR A 21 6.24 -19.07 -2.82
N ASP A 22 5.98 -18.49 -3.99
CA ASP A 22 5.18 -17.26 -4.11
C ASP A 22 3.71 -17.58 -3.82
N VAL A 23 3.17 -16.94 -2.79
CA VAL A 23 1.80 -17.10 -2.28
C VAL A 23 1.04 -15.76 -2.30
N ALA A 24 1.56 -14.73 -2.98
CA ALA A 24 0.92 -13.41 -3.00
C ALA A 24 -0.53 -13.46 -3.54
N ALA A 25 -0.74 -14.22 -4.62
CA ALA A 25 -2.05 -14.40 -5.24
C ALA A 25 -3.00 -15.17 -4.32
N GLU A 26 -2.52 -16.25 -3.71
CA GLU A 26 -3.28 -17.09 -2.77
C GLU A 26 -3.77 -16.29 -1.56
N ALA A 27 -2.94 -15.35 -1.08
CA ALA A 27 -3.23 -14.53 0.08
C ALA A 27 -3.92 -13.19 -0.24
N ASN A 28 -4.22 -12.90 -1.51
CA ASN A 28 -4.84 -11.66 -1.96
C ASN A 28 -4.05 -10.38 -1.61
N ILE A 29 -2.73 -10.41 -1.83
CA ILE A 29 -1.83 -9.26 -1.60
C ILE A 29 -0.96 -8.92 -2.82
N GLU A 30 -1.36 -9.37 -4.00
CA GLU A 30 -0.75 -8.92 -5.25
C GLU A 30 -1.07 -7.45 -5.48
N ASP A 31 -0.10 -6.62 -5.13
CA ASP A 31 -0.17 -5.18 -5.36
C ASP A 31 0.61 -4.82 -6.61
N ILE A 32 0.02 -4.02 -7.49
CA ILE A 32 0.65 -3.54 -8.72
C ILE A 32 1.22 -2.12 -8.58
N ALA A 33 1.00 -1.45 -7.44
CA ALA A 33 1.58 -0.14 -7.17
C ALA A 33 3.11 -0.21 -7.03
N SER A 34 3.75 0.94 -7.21
CA SER A 34 5.20 1.09 -7.10
C SER A 34 5.66 1.02 -5.65
N GLY A 35 5.87 -0.20 -5.16
CA GLY A 35 6.24 -0.50 -3.78
C GLY A 35 7.70 -0.16 -3.49
N MET A 36 7.93 0.55 -2.39
CA MET A 36 9.25 1.07 -2.01
C MET A 36 9.76 0.54 -0.66
N SER A 37 8.85 0.16 0.23
CA SER A 37 9.17 -0.39 1.57
C SER A 37 7.98 -1.21 2.06
N VAL A 38 8.26 -2.17 2.94
CA VAL A 38 7.27 -3.01 3.60
C VAL A 38 7.57 -3.09 5.09
N THR A 39 6.54 -2.97 5.93
CA THR A 39 6.62 -3.21 7.38
C THR A 39 5.43 -4.06 7.83
N PHE A 40 5.60 -4.77 8.95
CA PHE A 40 4.60 -5.65 9.55
C PHE A 40 4.24 -5.15 10.95
N SER A 41 2.98 -5.29 11.35
CA SER A 41 2.47 -4.98 12.70
C SER A 41 1.12 -5.69 12.91
N ASP A 42 0.74 -5.92 14.15
CA ASP A 42 -0.63 -6.29 14.55
C ASP A 42 -1.37 -5.00 14.95
N PHE A 43 -1.64 -4.11 13.98
CA PHE A 43 -2.06 -2.72 14.29
C PHE A 43 -3.45 -2.64 14.94
N ASN A 44 -4.24 -3.72 14.84
CA ASN A 44 -5.58 -3.82 15.40
C ASN A 44 -5.67 -4.77 16.60
N HIS A 45 -4.55 -5.33 17.06
CA HIS A 45 -4.45 -6.26 18.19
C HIS A 45 -5.35 -7.51 18.06
N ASP A 46 -5.47 -8.06 16.85
CA ASP A 46 -6.22 -9.29 16.61
C ASP A 46 -5.34 -10.57 16.65
N GLY A 47 -4.05 -10.41 16.93
CA GLY A 47 -3.07 -11.47 17.04
C GLY A 47 -2.48 -11.90 15.70
N LYS A 48 -2.67 -11.10 14.64
CA LYS A 48 -2.19 -11.41 13.29
C LYS A 48 -1.34 -10.26 12.75
N PHE A 49 -0.33 -10.62 11.96
CA PHE A 49 0.48 -9.61 11.28
C PHE A 49 -0.20 -9.10 10.02
N ASP A 50 -0.50 -7.81 10.05
CA ASP A 50 -0.87 -6.97 8.94
C ASP A 50 0.37 -6.44 8.21
N ILE A 51 0.17 -5.93 7.00
CA ILE A 51 1.25 -5.52 6.11
C ILE A 51 0.99 -4.10 5.64
N TYR A 52 1.94 -3.21 5.88
CA TYR A 52 1.96 -1.90 5.26
C TYR A 52 3.03 -1.84 4.18
N VAL A 53 2.63 -1.39 2.99
CA VAL A 53 3.51 -1.15 1.85
C VAL A 53 3.47 0.33 1.51
N SER A 54 4.63 0.98 1.59
CA SER A 54 4.76 2.34 1.08
C SER A 54 4.86 2.31 -0.44
N ASN A 55 4.10 3.16 -1.12
CA ASN A 55 4.07 3.25 -2.57
C ASN A 55 4.26 4.71 -3.02
N MET A 56 4.44 4.90 -4.32
CA MET A 56 4.35 6.23 -4.92
C MET A 56 2.90 6.73 -5.00
N PHE A 57 2.66 7.97 -4.58
CA PHE A 57 1.42 8.69 -4.81
C PHE A 57 1.53 9.60 -6.04
N SER A 58 0.49 9.66 -6.87
CA SER A 58 0.46 10.54 -8.05
C SER A 58 -0.79 11.40 -8.08
N THR A 59 -0.68 12.65 -7.63
CA THR A 59 -1.77 13.63 -7.72
C THR A 59 -2.22 13.85 -9.18
N ALA A 60 -1.26 13.86 -10.11
CA ALA A 60 -1.55 13.95 -11.53
C ALA A 60 -2.33 12.72 -12.02
N GLY A 61 -1.90 11.51 -11.64
CA GLY A 61 -2.61 10.27 -11.98
C GLY A 61 -4.04 10.24 -11.46
N GLN A 62 -4.25 10.67 -10.20
CA GLN A 62 -5.59 10.80 -9.62
C GLN A 62 -6.47 11.78 -10.41
N ARG A 63 -5.96 12.99 -10.69
CA ARG A 63 -6.70 14.00 -11.46
C ARG A 63 -7.02 13.52 -12.87
N THR A 64 -6.06 12.94 -13.56
CA THR A 64 -6.22 12.47 -14.95
C THR A 64 -7.25 11.36 -15.04
N THR A 65 -7.18 10.35 -14.17
CA THR A 65 -8.14 9.22 -14.15
C THR A 65 -9.55 9.60 -13.66
N ALA A 66 -9.72 10.79 -13.08
CA ALA A 66 -11.01 11.34 -12.70
C ALA A 66 -11.74 12.04 -13.87
N GLN A 67 -11.02 12.45 -14.91
CA GLN A 67 -11.58 13.21 -16.04
C GLN A 67 -12.51 12.37 -16.91
N ASN A 68 -13.58 12.99 -17.40
CA ASN A 68 -14.64 12.30 -18.15
C ASN A 68 -14.15 11.68 -19.46
N HIS A 69 -13.16 12.27 -20.13
CA HIS A 69 -12.62 11.70 -21.35
C HIS A 69 -11.81 10.42 -21.07
N TYR A 70 -11.04 10.36 -19.97
CA TYR A 70 -10.37 9.12 -19.54
C TYR A 70 -11.36 8.03 -19.15
N LYS A 71 -12.41 8.38 -18.39
CA LYS A 71 -13.48 7.43 -18.03
C LYS A 71 -14.16 6.79 -19.25
N LYS A 72 -14.25 7.51 -20.37
CA LYS A 72 -14.82 7.01 -21.63
C LYS A 72 -13.82 6.26 -22.50
N ALA A 73 -12.53 6.58 -22.37
CA ALA A 73 -11.47 6.01 -23.19
C ALA A 73 -10.97 4.63 -22.71
N PHE A 74 -11.14 4.32 -21.42
CA PHE A 74 -10.63 3.08 -20.82
C PHE A 74 -11.76 2.17 -20.35
N ALA A 75 -11.55 0.86 -20.48
CA ALA A 75 -12.39 -0.12 -19.80
C ALA A 75 -12.33 0.08 -18.29
N SER A 76 -13.40 -0.27 -17.58
CA SER A 76 -13.51 -0.07 -16.12
C SER A 76 -12.36 -0.71 -15.34
N ASN A 77 -11.91 -1.89 -15.77
CA ASN A 77 -10.81 -2.62 -15.14
C ASN A 77 -9.44 -1.96 -15.37
N ASP A 78 -9.22 -1.32 -16.51
CA ASP A 78 -7.97 -0.60 -16.76
C ASP A 78 -7.94 0.69 -15.94
N LEU A 79 -9.09 1.34 -15.81
CA LEU A 79 -9.22 2.54 -14.99
C LEU A 79 -9.03 2.25 -13.50
N SER A 80 -9.50 1.11 -12.99
CA SER A 80 -9.26 0.71 -11.60
C SER A 80 -7.78 0.45 -11.34
N LYS A 81 -7.07 -0.21 -12.27
CA LYS A 81 -5.61 -0.39 -12.20
C LYS A 81 -4.85 0.94 -12.21
N LEU A 82 -5.20 1.86 -13.11
CA LEU A 82 -4.56 3.18 -13.18
C LEU A 82 -4.79 3.99 -11.88
N ARG A 83 -6.01 3.95 -11.34
CA ARG A 83 -6.31 4.57 -10.05
C ARG A 83 -5.55 3.91 -8.90
N ARG A 84 -5.39 2.59 -8.95
CA ARG A 84 -4.63 1.82 -7.97
C ARG A 84 -3.16 2.25 -7.96
N LEU A 85 -2.54 2.38 -9.13
CA LEU A 85 -1.17 2.89 -9.29
C LEU A 85 -1.00 4.30 -8.72
N ALA A 86 -2.02 5.15 -8.84
CA ALA A 86 -1.96 6.53 -8.37
C ALA A 86 -2.36 6.72 -6.90
N ARG A 87 -2.88 5.69 -6.20
CA ARG A 87 -3.51 5.81 -4.87
C ARG A 87 -2.50 6.01 -3.73
N GLY A 88 -1.25 5.63 -3.94
CA GLY A 88 -0.24 5.63 -2.89
C GLY A 88 -0.29 4.37 -2.04
N ASN A 89 0.03 4.53 -0.76
CA ASN A 89 0.39 3.48 0.18
C ASN A 89 -0.74 2.50 0.44
N THR A 90 -0.40 1.34 1.00
CA THR A 90 -1.36 0.26 1.19
C THR A 90 -1.20 -0.46 2.50
N LEU A 91 -2.31 -0.61 3.23
CA LEU A 91 -2.44 -1.38 4.44
C LEU A 91 -3.31 -2.59 4.16
N PHE A 92 -2.71 -3.77 4.23
CA PHE A 92 -3.37 -5.05 4.13
C PHE A 92 -3.59 -5.60 5.54
N ARG A 93 -4.86 -5.72 5.95
CA ARG A 93 -5.23 -6.41 7.19
C ARG A 93 -5.40 -7.90 6.95
N GLN A 94 -4.82 -8.76 7.77
CA GLN A 94 -4.96 -10.20 7.69
C GLN A 94 -6.36 -10.63 8.15
N GLY A 95 -7.14 -11.19 7.22
CA GLY A 95 -8.45 -11.74 7.50
C GLY A 95 -8.40 -13.18 8.00
N LEU A 96 -9.41 -13.96 7.62
CA LEU A 96 -9.47 -15.40 7.90
C LEU A 96 -8.65 -16.17 6.87
N ASN A 97 -8.12 -17.33 7.26
CA ASN A 97 -7.41 -18.25 6.37
C ASN A 97 -6.23 -17.60 5.61
N ASN A 98 -5.53 -16.65 6.23
CA ASN A 98 -4.42 -15.89 5.63
C ASN A 98 -4.81 -15.08 4.38
N ILE A 99 -6.09 -14.75 4.21
CA ILE A 99 -6.56 -13.87 3.13
C ILE A 99 -6.54 -12.43 3.63
N TYR A 100 -5.85 -11.56 2.92
CA TYR A 100 -5.73 -10.15 3.29
C TYR A 100 -6.78 -9.29 2.60
N VAL A 101 -7.10 -8.18 3.27
CA VAL A 101 -8.02 -7.16 2.79
C VAL A 101 -7.32 -5.81 2.81
N ASP A 102 -7.39 -5.09 1.70
CA ASP A 102 -6.92 -3.71 1.61
C ASP A 102 -7.86 -2.78 2.38
N VAL A 103 -7.36 -2.24 3.50
CA VAL A 103 -8.09 -1.33 4.39
C VAL A 103 -7.50 0.09 4.35
N SER A 104 -6.70 0.41 3.34
CA SER A 104 -5.90 1.65 3.30
C SER A 104 -6.75 2.92 3.36
N LEU A 105 -7.91 2.91 2.72
CA LEU A 105 -8.86 4.02 2.72
C LEU A 105 -9.67 4.08 4.02
N GLU A 106 -10.05 2.93 4.58
CA GLU A 106 -10.77 2.83 5.85
C GLU A 106 -9.90 3.35 7.01
N ALA A 107 -8.63 2.96 7.03
CA ALA A 107 -7.65 3.39 8.03
C ALA A 107 -7.05 4.77 7.75
N ASN A 108 -7.39 5.40 6.62
CA ASN A 108 -6.88 6.72 6.20
C ASN A 108 -5.34 6.81 6.13
N VAL A 109 -4.68 5.74 5.67
CA VAL A 109 -3.20 5.64 5.59
C VAL A 109 -2.69 5.57 4.14
N ASN A 110 -3.57 5.72 3.15
CA ASN A 110 -3.18 5.70 1.74
C ASN A 110 -2.42 6.97 1.31
N MET A 111 -2.62 8.09 2.01
CA MET A 111 -2.04 9.40 1.69
C MET A 111 -0.62 9.57 2.26
N GLY A 112 0.31 8.69 1.87
CA GLY A 112 1.71 8.82 2.27
C GLY A 112 2.58 9.65 1.32
N ARG A 113 1.98 10.32 0.34
CA ARG A 113 2.67 11.02 -0.76
C ARG A 113 3.66 10.08 -1.47
N TRP A 114 4.77 10.59 -1.98
CA TRP A 114 5.83 9.76 -2.54
C TRP A 114 6.66 9.17 -1.39
N ALA A 115 6.20 8.04 -0.88
CA ALA A 115 6.83 7.37 0.26
C ALA A 115 7.92 6.39 -0.18
N TRP A 116 8.96 6.25 0.64
CA TRP A 116 10.09 5.33 0.39
C TRP A 116 10.55 4.54 1.61
N GLY A 117 9.94 4.77 2.77
CA GLY A 117 10.24 4.01 3.98
C GLY A 117 9.05 4.05 4.93
N SER A 118 8.84 2.96 5.66
CA SER A 118 7.74 2.78 6.59
C SER A 118 8.20 2.00 7.81
N LEU A 119 7.70 2.37 8.98
CA LEU A 119 7.94 1.68 10.24
C LEU A 119 6.68 1.73 11.11
N PHE A 120 6.33 0.62 11.75
CA PHE A 120 5.42 0.62 12.88
C PHE A 120 6.22 0.70 14.18
N ALA A 121 5.79 1.57 15.09
CA ALA A 121 6.37 1.70 16.43
C ALA A 121 5.38 2.42 17.34
N ASP A 122 5.26 1.96 18.60
CA ASP A 122 4.57 2.71 19.66
C ASP A 122 5.43 3.91 20.11
N VAL A 123 5.19 5.10 19.54
CA VAL A 123 6.03 6.28 19.82
C VAL A 123 5.49 7.12 20.96
N ASN A 124 4.21 6.96 21.29
CA ASN A 124 3.56 7.70 22.37
C ASN A 124 3.40 6.86 23.66
N ASN A 125 3.81 5.58 23.61
CA ASN A 125 3.75 4.60 24.69
C ASN A 125 2.31 4.31 25.16
N ASP A 126 1.35 4.27 24.24
CA ASP A 126 -0.05 3.93 24.49
C ASP A 126 -0.38 2.45 24.20
N SER A 127 0.64 1.65 23.85
CA SER A 127 0.55 0.24 23.46
C SER A 127 -0.13 -0.02 22.12
N TRP A 128 -0.42 1.01 21.31
CA TRP A 128 -0.81 0.86 19.92
C TRP A 128 0.36 1.25 19.01
N ASP A 129 0.57 0.48 17.95
CA ASP A 129 1.61 0.82 16.98
C ASP A 129 1.22 2.06 16.17
N ASP A 130 2.05 3.09 16.23
CA ASP A 130 1.96 4.24 15.33
C ASP A 130 2.64 3.94 14.00
N LEU A 131 2.15 4.54 12.92
CA LEU A 131 2.72 4.39 11.58
C LEU A 131 3.59 5.60 11.21
N LEU A 132 4.89 5.35 11.07
CA LEU A 132 5.87 6.33 10.61
C LEU A 132 6.15 6.10 9.12
N VAL A 133 5.99 7.14 8.31
CA VAL A 133 6.25 7.08 6.85
C VAL A 133 7.22 8.17 6.46
N SER A 134 8.38 7.77 5.95
CA SER A 134 9.30 8.68 5.27
C SER A 134 8.85 8.86 3.82
N ASN A 135 8.69 10.13 3.43
CA ASN A 135 8.28 10.50 2.08
C ASN A 135 9.02 11.77 1.65
N GLY A 136 8.95 12.06 0.36
CA GLY A 136 9.40 13.34 -0.15
C GLY A 136 8.64 13.72 -1.40
N PHE A 137 7.69 14.64 -1.23
CA PHE A 137 7.16 15.44 -2.33
C PHE A 137 6.45 16.68 -1.76
N LEU A 138 7.19 17.79 -1.68
CA LEU A 138 6.65 19.14 -1.54
C LEU A 138 7.05 19.90 -2.81
N SER A 139 6.19 19.91 -3.82
CA SER A 139 6.45 20.63 -5.07
C SER A 139 5.99 22.09 -5.04
N THR A 140 5.45 22.58 -3.92
CA THR A 140 4.86 23.92 -3.82
C THR A 140 4.85 24.41 -2.36
N SER A 141 4.82 25.73 -2.18
CA SER A 141 4.68 26.44 -0.90
C SER A 141 3.24 26.49 -0.38
N ASP A 142 2.26 26.14 -1.21
CA ASP A 142 0.85 26.00 -0.80
C ASP A 142 0.65 24.64 -0.13
N THR A 143 0.15 24.68 1.10
CA THR A 143 -0.16 23.51 1.95
C THR A 143 -1.63 23.13 1.88
N GLY A 144 -2.45 23.78 1.06
CA GLY A 144 -3.89 23.49 0.91
C GLY A 144 -4.20 22.22 0.11
N ASP A 145 -3.17 21.54 -0.42
CA ASP A 145 -3.25 20.19 -0.98
C ASP A 145 -2.86 19.09 0.04
N LEU A 146 -2.77 19.46 1.33
CA LEU A 146 -2.74 18.54 2.49
C LEU A 146 -4.12 17.95 2.77
#